data_AF-A0ABD2CPD6-F1
#
_entry.id   AF-A0ABD2CPD6-F1
#
_cell.length_a   1.000
_cell.length_b   1.000
_cell.length_c   1.000
_cell.angle_alpha   90.00
_cell.angle_beta   90.00
_cell.angle_gamma   90.00
#
_symmetry.space_group_name_H-M   'P 1'
#
loop_
_entity.id
_entity.type
_entity.pdbx_description
1 polymer ?
#
loop_
_entity_poly.entity_id
_entity_poly.type
_entity_poly.pdbx_seq_one_letter_code
_entity_poly.pdbx_strand_id
1 'polypeptide(L)'
;MFANIQPNVVEPMQVDVPAEDNDNAEEEPYIVENPTLDLEVYANSYTGLAKLYRLMYIADHCPMLRVEALKMAIAYVMTTYNVNLYTNLHKKLLQCTGSTGLPDIAAQSTSQDILTIDQMWLESRTKKAALKLEKFDTDLKNYKSNSIKESIRRGHDDLGDHYLDCGDLVNALKCYSRARDYCTSGKHVVNMCLNVIKVSVYLQNWSHVLSYVTKAESTPDFPDLHGKDNNQAIITKLKVAAGLAELATRQYKMAARHFLQASLDHCDCPDLLSPGNVALYGGLCALATFDRHELQKQVIFSSSFKLFLELEPQLRDIIFKFYESKYASCLKLLDEIKDNILLDIYIAPHVNVLYTQIRNRALIQYFSPYLSADMRRMATAFNRTVPELEDELMQLILDGQIQARIDSHNKILYAKDVDQRSTTFEKSIGVGKEYQRRTRMLILRAAMLKKQIHVKSPQRDNTQGGEMSVAPANSSLAQRN
;
A
#
# COMPACT_ATOMS: atom_id res chain seq x y z
N MET A 1 22.09 16.87 69.46
CA MET A 1 21.72 17.39 68.13
C MET A 1 21.77 16.23 67.16
N PHE A 2 20.61 15.61 66.93
CA PHE A 2 20.45 14.49 66.00
C PHE A 2 20.22 15.06 64.60
N ALA A 3 21.10 14.74 63.65
CA ALA A 3 20.88 15.04 62.24
C ALA A 3 20.21 13.82 61.58
N ASN A 4 18.99 14.04 61.08
CA ASN A 4 18.21 13.11 60.28
C ASN A 4 18.94 12.76 58.98
N ILE A 5 19.17 11.48 58.73
CA ILE A 5 19.51 10.95 57.40
C ILE A 5 18.31 10.09 56.97
N GLN A 6 17.52 10.62 56.05
CA GLN A 6 16.47 9.87 55.36
C GLN A 6 17.10 8.84 54.40
N PRO A 7 16.56 7.62 54.29
CA PRO A 7 16.97 6.69 53.24
C PRO A 7 16.36 7.11 51.89
N ASN A 8 17.21 7.27 50.88
CA ASN A 8 16.82 7.47 49.47
C ASN A 8 15.93 6.31 49.01
N VAL A 9 14.68 6.62 48.65
CA VAL A 9 13.77 5.73 47.93
C VAL A 9 14.26 5.68 46.48
N VAL A 10 14.75 4.53 46.04
CA VAL A 10 15.08 4.28 44.63
C VAL A 10 13.78 3.96 43.92
N GLU A 11 13.33 4.84 43.02
CA GLU A 11 12.20 4.58 42.12
C GLU A 11 12.50 3.36 41.23
N PRO A 12 11.53 2.46 41.01
CA PRO A 12 11.72 1.34 40.10
C PRO A 12 11.78 1.87 38.66
N MET A 13 12.89 1.57 37.97
CA MET A 13 13.06 1.75 36.52
C MET A 13 11.82 1.28 35.76
N GLN A 14 11.10 2.22 35.14
CA GLN A 14 10.12 1.92 34.10
C GLN A 14 10.87 1.30 32.92
N VAL A 15 10.57 0.03 32.64
CA VAL A 15 10.96 -0.63 31.40
C VAL A 15 10.02 -0.07 30.34
N ASP A 16 10.56 0.80 29.48
CA ASP A 16 9.86 1.28 28.29
C ASP A 16 9.41 0.07 27.47
N VAL A 17 8.09 -0.12 27.43
CA VAL A 17 7.44 -1.02 26.49
C VAL A 17 7.72 -0.43 25.09
N PRO A 18 8.25 -1.20 24.13
CA PRO A 18 8.39 -0.69 22.77
C PRO A 18 7.00 -0.30 22.28
N ALA A 19 6.87 0.93 21.79
CA ALA A 19 5.63 1.39 21.17
C ALA A 19 5.18 0.35 20.14
N GLU A 20 3.95 -0.15 20.29
CA GLU A 20 3.30 -0.90 19.21
C GLU A 20 3.33 0.00 17.98
N ASP A 21 3.92 -0.51 16.88
CA ASP A 21 3.98 0.16 15.58
C ASP A 21 2.56 0.54 15.16
N ASN A 22 2.16 1.78 15.46
CA ASN A 22 0.96 2.38 14.93
C ASN A 22 1.28 2.75 13.48
N ASP A 23 0.93 1.86 12.55
CA ASP A 23 1.15 1.97 11.09
C ASP A 23 0.49 3.21 10.44
N ASN A 24 -0.11 4.11 11.21
CA ASN A 24 -0.55 5.42 10.75
C ASN A 24 0.60 6.42 10.91
N ALA A 25 1.61 6.30 10.04
CA ALA A 25 2.52 7.42 9.80
C ALA A 25 1.68 8.58 9.23
N GLU A 26 1.49 9.64 10.00
CA GLU A 26 0.90 10.89 9.50
C GLU A 26 1.73 11.35 8.31
N GLU A 27 1.13 11.35 7.11
CA GLU A 27 1.79 11.74 5.86
C GLU A 27 2.21 13.20 5.96
N GLU A 28 3.52 13.48 5.86
CA GLU A 28 4.01 14.86 5.79
C GLU A 28 3.39 15.53 4.56
N PRO A 29 2.68 16.67 4.72
CA PRO A 29 2.06 17.34 3.59
C PRO A 29 3.15 17.90 2.68
N TYR A 30 3.27 17.34 1.48
CA TYR A 30 4.15 17.84 0.44
C TYR A 30 3.32 18.51 -0.67
N ILE A 31 3.95 19.44 -1.39
CA ILE A 31 3.33 20.18 -2.49
C ILE A 31 4.13 19.92 -3.76
N VAL A 32 3.43 19.60 -4.84
CA VAL A 32 4.04 19.42 -6.17
C VAL A 32 3.73 20.63 -7.04
N GLU A 33 4.77 21.41 -7.35
CA GLU A 33 4.62 22.68 -8.08
C GLU A 33 4.73 22.54 -9.61
N ASN A 34 5.47 21.56 -10.13
CA ASN A 34 5.77 21.41 -11.56
C ASN A 34 5.34 20.07 -12.18
N PRO A 35 4.06 19.67 -12.13
CA PRO A 35 3.63 18.47 -12.83
C PRO A 35 3.51 18.69 -14.34
N THR A 36 3.94 17.71 -15.13
CA THR A 36 3.66 17.65 -16.58
C THR A 36 2.39 16.84 -16.86
N LEU A 37 1.55 16.64 -15.84
CA LEU A 37 0.38 15.78 -15.88
C LEU A 37 -0.75 16.42 -16.70
N ASP A 38 -1.24 15.68 -17.70
CA ASP A 38 -2.48 15.99 -18.39
C ASP A 38 -3.68 15.47 -17.57
N LEU A 39 -4.38 16.38 -16.91
CA LEU A 39 -5.54 16.10 -16.07
C LEU A 39 -6.68 15.43 -16.84
N GLU A 40 -6.93 15.79 -18.09
CA GLU A 40 -8.09 15.31 -18.84
C GLU A 40 -7.93 13.83 -19.20
N VAL A 41 -6.76 13.50 -19.76
CA VAL A 41 -6.41 12.12 -20.10
C VAL A 41 -6.39 11.26 -18.84
N TYR A 42 -5.79 11.77 -17.76
CA TYR A 42 -5.72 11.06 -16.49
C TYR A 42 -7.12 10.79 -15.91
N ALA A 43 -7.98 11.80 -15.86
CA ALA A 43 -9.34 11.67 -15.31
C ALA A 43 -10.26 10.78 -16.17
N ASN A 44 -10.01 10.70 -17.47
CA ASN A 44 -10.79 9.85 -18.38
C ASN A 44 -10.40 8.36 -18.30
N SER A 45 -9.23 8.04 -17.73
CA SER A 45 -8.82 6.65 -17.49
C SER A 45 -9.55 5.98 -16.33
N TYR A 46 -10.28 6.75 -15.50
CA TYR A 46 -10.96 6.27 -14.30
C TYR A 46 -12.47 6.54 -14.32
N THR A 47 -13.22 5.73 -13.56
CA THR A 47 -14.68 5.87 -13.38
C THR A 47 -15.08 5.82 -11.91
N GLY A 48 -16.30 6.27 -11.61
CA GLY A 48 -16.92 6.18 -10.29
C GLY A 48 -16.17 6.94 -9.20
N LEU A 49 -16.13 6.34 -8.01
CA LEU A 49 -15.45 6.93 -6.84
C LEU A 49 -13.93 7.03 -7.01
N ALA A 50 -13.31 6.14 -7.78
CA ALA A 50 -11.87 6.19 -8.05
C ALA A 50 -11.46 7.49 -8.76
N LYS A 51 -12.24 7.91 -9.76
CA LYS A 51 -12.05 9.20 -10.45
C LYS A 51 -12.13 10.38 -9.48
N LEU A 52 -13.14 10.36 -8.60
CA LEU A 52 -13.38 11.43 -7.62
C LEU A 52 -12.26 11.52 -6.58
N TYR A 53 -11.84 10.40 -6.00
CA TYR A 53 -10.78 10.38 -4.99
C TYR A 53 -9.42 10.80 -5.58
N ARG A 54 -9.12 10.38 -6.83
CA ARG A 54 -7.89 10.80 -7.52
C ARG A 54 -7.88 12.30 -7.84
N LEU A 55 -8.98 12.85 -8.35
CA LEU A 55 -9.09 14.29 -8.62
C LEU A 55 -9.00 15.10 -7.31
N MET A 56 -9.60 14.61 -6.23
CA MET A 56 -9.49 15.24 -4.91
C MET A 56 -8.05 15.20 -4.39
N TYR A 57 -7.36 14.07 -4.56
CA TYR A 57 -5.96 13.92 -4.16
C TYR A 57 -5.04 14.92 -4.89
N ILE A 58 -5.20 15.04 -6.22
CA ILE A 58 -4.45 16.01 -7.02
C ILE A 58 -4.76 17.43 -6.59
N ALA A 59 -6.03 17.74 -6.29
CA ALA A 59 -6.42 19.06 -5.83
C ALA A 59 -5.74 19.43 -4.49
N ASP A 60 -5.57 18.47 -3.58
CA ASP A 60 -4.93 18.73 -2.29
C ASP A 60 -3.41 18.98 -2.46
N HIS A 61 -2.73 18.16 -3.26
CA HIS A 61 -1.26 18.15 -3.37
C HIS A 61 -0.67 19.07 -4.46
N CYS A 62 -1.47 19.47 -5.47
CA CYS A 62 -1.02 20.35 -6.55
C CYS A 62 -1.81 21.66 -6.61
N PRO A 63 -1.24 22.82 -6.22
CA PRO A 63 -1.94 24.10 -6.24
C PRO A 63 -2.25 24.59 -7.66
N MET A 64 -1.38 24.32 -8.64
CA MET A 64 -1.54 24.78 -10.04
C MET A 64 -2.75 24.12 -10.71
N LEU A 65 -2.94 22.81 -10.45
CA LEU A 65 -4.00 22.00 -11.05
C LEU A 65 -5.27 21.95 -10.19
N ARG A 66 -5.25 22.57 -9.00
CA ARG A 66 -6.32 22.48 -8.00
C ARG A 66 -7.68 22.92 -8.52
N VAL A 67 -7.75 24.09 -9.14
CA VAL A 67 -9.01 24.68 -9.59
C VAL A 67 -9.63 23.83 -10.70
N GLU A 68 -8.84 23.42 -11.69
CA GLU A 68 -9.30 22.59 -12.81
C GLU A 68 -9.71 21.18 -12.34
N ALA A 69 -8.92 20.55 -11.46
CA ALA A 69 -9.25 19.27 -10.87
C ALA A 69 -10.58 19.30 -10.08
N LEU A 70 -10.81 20.37 -9.31
CA LEU A 70 -12.06 20.55 -8.57
C LEU A 70 -13.26 20.81 -9.50
N LYS A 71 -13.11 21.60 -10.56
CA LYS A 71 -14.17 21.80 -11.57
C LYS A 71 -14.56 20.49 -12.25
N MET A 72 -13.57 19.70 -12.69
CA MET A 72 -13.80 18.38 -13.28
C MET A 72 -14.47 17.41 -12.29
N ALA A 73 -14.05 17.42 -11.03
CA ALA A 73 -14.65 16.60 -9.99
C ALA A 73 -16.12 16.98 -9.75
N ILE A 74 -16.44 18.28 -9.67
CA ILE A 74 -17.82 18.76 -9.49
C ILE A 74 -18.69 18.35 -10.67
N ALA A 75 -18.23 18.56 -11.91
CA ALA A 75 -18.95 18.16 -13.12
C ALA A 75 -19.25 16.65 -13.12
N TYR A 76 -18.30 15.83 -12.66
CA TYR A 76 -18.50 14.39 -12.57
C TYR A 76 -19.45 14.00 -11.42
N VAL A 77 -19.33 14.60 -10.23
CA VAL A 77 -20.26 14.34 -9.10
C VAL A 77 -21.70 14.67 -9.47
N MET A 78 -21.95 15.69 -10.29
CA MET A 78 -23.31 16.01 -10.74
C MET A 78 -23.99 14.87 -11.52
N THR A 79 -23.20 13.94 -12.09
CA THR A 79 -23.72 12.74 -12.75
C THR A 79 -24.10 11.63 -11.74
N THR A 80 -23.48 11.61 -10.56
CA THR A 80 -23.72 10.60 -9.52
C THR A 80 -24.84 11.02 -8.55
N TYR A 81 -25.02 10.28 -7.45
CA TYR A 81 -26.00 10.60 -6.39
C TYR A 81 -25.31 11.03 -5.08
N ASN A 82 -24.00 11.30 -5.11
CA ASN A 82 -23.22 11.60 -3.91
C ASN A 82 -23.31 13.08 -3.52
N VAL A 83 -24.29 13.37 -2.66
CA VAL A 83 -24.60 14.70 -2.13
C VAL A 83 -23.52 15.22 -1.17
N ASN A 84 -22.90 14.32 -0.40
CA ASN A 84 -21.87 14.69 0.58
C ASN A 84 -20.58 15.13 -0.11
N LEU A 85 -20.11 14.37 -1.12
CA LEU A 85 -18.94 14.75 -1.91
C LEU A 85 -19.17 16.04 -2.67
N TYR A 86 -20.36 16.25 -3.25
CA TYR A 86 -20.72 17.50 -3.91
C TYR A 86 -20.52 18.71 -2.97
N THR A 87 -21.08 18.63 -1.77
CA THR A 87 -20.97 19.70 -0.77
C THR A 87 -19.52 19.94 -0.35
N ASN A 88 -18.74 18.87 -0.16
CA ASN A 88 -17.33 18.96 0.24
C ASN A 88 -16.46 19.57 -0.86
N LEU A 89 -16.67 19.19 -2.12
CA LEU A 89 -15.92 19.75 -3.27
C LEU A 89 -16.19 21.24 -3.45
N HIS A 90 -17.44 21.67 -3.35
CA HIS A 90 -17.77 23.10 -3.41
C HIS A 90 -17.20 23.90 -2.23
N LYS A 91 -17.18 23.33 -1.01
CA LYS A 91 -16.51 23.94 0.13
C LYS A 91 -15.00 24.11 -0.11
N LYS A 92 -14.34 23.08 -0.63
CA LYS A 92 -12.92 23.14 -1.00
C LYS A 92 -12.66 24.20 -2.09
N LEU A 93 -13.51 24.27 -3.11
CA LEU A 93 -13.40 25.28 -4.17
C LEU A 93 -13.54 26.72 -3.63
N LEU A 94 -14.49 26.93 -2.71
CA LEU A 94 -14.69 28.24 -2.06
C LEU A 94 -13.50 28.64 -1.19
N GLN A 95 -12.89 27.70 -0.47
CA GLN A 95 -11.69 27.97 0.32
C GLN A 95 -10.49 28.38 -0.56
N CYS A 96 -10.33 27.77 -1.73
CA CYS A 96 -9.24 28.08 -2.66
C CYS A 96 -9.39 29.44 -3.33
N THR A 97 -10.63 29.85 -3.60
CA THR A 97 -10.95 31.15 -4.22
C THR A 97 -11.02 32.28 -3.20
N GLY A 98 -11.30 31.98 -1.93
CA GLY A 98 -11.30 32.95 -0.83
C GLY A 98 -9.91 33.25 -0.26
N SER A 99 -8.90 32.41 -0.48
CA SER A 99 -7.54 32.58 0.08
C SER A 99 -6.56 33.37 -0.80
N THR A 100 -6.96 33.84 -1.98
CA THR A 100 -6.12 34.73 -2.80
C THR A 100 -6.16 36.15 -2.23
N GLY A 101 -5.45 36.36 -1.12
CA GLY A 101 -5.32 37.62 -0.38
C GLY A 101 -4.34 38.63 -1.01
N LEU A 102 -4.51 38.94 -2.30
CA LEU A 102 -3.94 40.14 -2.91
C LEU A 102 -5.07 40.85 -3.69
N PRO A 103 -5.47 42.06 -3.30
CA PRO A 103 -6.49 42.82 -4.04
C PRO A 103 -5.84 43.39 -5.30
N ASP A 104 -5.76 42.58 -6.35
CA ASP A 104 -5.33 43.09 -7.65
C ASP A 104 -6.53 43.75 -8.35
N ILE A 105 -6.34 45.02 -8.74
CA ILE A 105 -7.36 45.95 -9.26
C ILE A 105 -7.81 45.54 -10.69
N ALA A 106 -7.41 44.36 -11.17
CA ALA A 106 -7.73 43.81 -12.49
C ALA A 106 -8.90 42.79 -12.48
N ALA A 107 -9.63 42.59 -11.39
CA ALA A 107 -10.71 41.60 -11.28
C ALA A 107 -12.07 42.04 -11.92
N GLN A 108 -12.06 42.74 -13.05
CA GLN A 108 -13.29 43.10 -13.79
C GLN A 108 -13.55 42.24 -15.04
N SER A 109 -12.80 41.16 -15.27
CA SER A 109 -13.00 40.32 -16.45
C SER A 109 -12.79 38.81 -16.26
N THR A 110 -12.86 38.30 -15.02
CA THR A 110 -12.88 36.84 -14.75
C THR A 110 -14.02 36.44 -13.81
N SER A 111 -15.15 37.16 -13.89
CA SER A 111 -16.41 36.84 -13.25
C SER A 111 -17.26 35.91 -14.13
N GLN A 112 -16.70 34.78 -14.56
CA GLN A 112 -17.44 33.68 -15.17
C GLN A 112 -16.95 32.38 -14.51
N ASP A 113 -17.89 31.65 -13.92
CA ASP A 113 -17.76 30.29 -13.35
C ASP A 113 -17.24 30.14 -11.91
N ILE A 114 -17.70 30.97 -10.97
CA ILE A 114 -17.79 30.51 -9.57
C ILE A 114 -19.04 29.62 -9.47
N LEU A 115 -18.84 28.30 -9.54
CA LEU A 115 -19.90 27.31 -9.34
C LEU A 115 -20.42 27.40 -7.89
N THR A 116 -21.51 28.12 -7.69
CA THR A 116 -22.23 28.18 -6.40
C THR A 116 -22.93 26.85 -6.12
N ILE A 117 -23.05 26.46 -4.84
CA ILE A 117 -23.78 25.25 -4.44
C ILE A 117 -25.24 25.37 -4.89
N ASP A 118 -25.68 24.45 -5.76
CA ASP A 118 -27.08 24.37 -6.17
C ASP A 118 -27.90 23.59 -5.13
N GLN A 119 -28.60 24.34 -4.28
CA GLN A 119 -29.47 23.78 -3.24
C GLN A 119 -30.68 23.02 -3.82
N MET A 120 -31.22 23.48 -4.96
CA MET A 120 -32.34 22.80 -5.62
C MET A 120 -31.90 21.45 -6.19
N TRP A 121 -30.69 21.38 -6.74
CA TRP A 121 -30.09 20.12 -7.16
C TRP A 121 -29.90 19.18 -5.97
N LEU A 122 -29.39 19.68 -4.84
CA LEU A 122 -29.17 18.91 -3.62
C LEU A 122 -30.45 18.20 -3.13
N GLU A 123 -31.53 18.97 -2.97
CA GLU A 123 -32.82 18.46 -2.49
C GLU A 123 -33.44 17.49 -3.50
N SER A 124 -33.42 17.84 -4.79
CA SER A 124 -33.95 17.02 -5.87
C SER A 124 -33.19 15.68 -5.98
N ARG A 125 -31.87 15.71 -5.89
CA ARG A 125 -31.03 14.51 -5.99
C ARG A 125 -31.15 13.62 -4.76
N THR A 126 -31.19 14.21 -3.56
CA THR A 126 -31.45 13.47 -2.30
C THR A 126 -32.79 12.75 -2.35
N LYS A 127 -33.85 13.45 -2.78
CA LYS A 127 -35.19 12.85 -2.93
C LYS A 127 -35.20 11.72 -3.97
N LYS A 128 -34.53 11.90 -5.12
CA LYS A 128 -34.42 10.84 -6.14
C LYS A 128 -33.62 9.63 -5.66
N ALA A 129 -32.54 9.84 -4.89
CA ALA A 129 -31.75 8.77 -4.31
C ALA A 129 -32.56 7.96 -3.30
N ALA A 130 -33.35 8.62 -2.44
CA ALA A 130 -34.24 7.98 -1.48
C ALA A 130 -35.36 7.17 -2.16
N LEU A 131 -36.02 7.73 -3.18
CA LEU A 131 -37.06 7.00 -3.94
C LEU A 131 -36.51 5.77 -4.66
N LYS A 132 -35.29 5.84 -5.20
CA LYS A 132 -34.62 4.68 -5.79
C LYS A 132 -34.30 3.60 -4.74
N LEU A 133 -33.83 4.02 -3.57
CA LEU A 133 -33.57 3.10 -2.46
C LEU A 133 -34.84 2.36 -2.03
N GLU A 134 -35.95 3.08 -1.83
CA GLU A 134 -37.25 2.49 -1.48
C GLU A 134 -37.76 1.51 -2.54
N LYS A 135 -37.55 1.84 -3.82
CA LYS A 135 -37.87 0.94 -4.93
C LYS A 135 -37.05 -0.35 -4.85
N PHE A 136 -35.73 -0.26 -4.72
CA PHE A 136 -34.86 -1.42 -4.62
C PHE A 136 -35.17 -2.28 -3.38
N ASP A 137 -35.48 -1.67 -2.24
CA ASP A 137 -35.91 -2.40 -1.04
C ASP A 137 -37.25 -3.12 -1.24
N THR A 138 -38.19 -2.51 -1.96
CA THR A 138 -39.49 -3.11 -2.29
C THR A 138 -39.30 -4.29 -3.26
N ASP A 139 -38.51 -4.10 -4.31
CA ASP A 139 -38.18 -5.15 -5.27
C ASP A 139 -37.45 -6.32 -4.59
N LEU A 140 -36.51 -6.04 -3.69
CA LEU A 140 -35.80 -7.06 -2.92
C LEU A 140 -36.73 -7.85 -1.99
N LYS A 141 -37.72 -7.20 -1.36
CA LYS A 141 -38.76 -7.87 -0.57
C LYS A 141 -39.61 -8.79 -1.44
N ASN A 142 -39.99 -8.34 -2.64
CA ASN A 142 -40.74 -9.15 -3.60
C ASN A 142 -39.91 -10.36 -4.10
N TYR A 143 -38.60 -10.19 -4.34
CA TYR A 143 -37.74 -11.31 -4.72
C TYR A 143 -37.59 -12.34 -3.59
N LYS A 144 -37.55 -11.87 -2.33
CA LYS A 144 -37.54 -12.73 -1.15
C LYS A 144 -38.85 -13.48 -0.95
N SER A 145 -40.02 -12.85 -1.16
CA SER A 145 -41.30 -13.55 -1.08
C SER A 145 -41.44 -14.63 -2.15
N ASN A 146 -40.90 -14.36 -3.36
CA ASN A 146 -40.92 -15.30 -4.47
C ASN A 146 -39.86 -16.42 -4.33
N SER A 147 -38.96 -16.33 -3.36
CA SER A 147 -37.91 -17.34 -3.06
C SER A 147 -36.98 -17.69 -4.23
N ILE A 148 -36.74 -16.72 -5.14
CA ILE A 148 -35.84 -16.91 -6.30
C ILE A 148 -34.44 -16.44 -5.94
N LYS A 149 -33.51 -17.38 -5.70
CA LYS A 149 -32.12 -17.09 -5.27
C LYS A 149 -31.40 -16.10 -6.20
N GLU A 150 -31.52 -16.27 -7.51
CA GLU A 150 -30.83 -15.42 -8.49
C GLU A 150 -31.35 -13.97 -8.48
N SER A 151 -32.66 -13.77 -8.33
CA SER A 151 -33.26 -12.45 -8.21
C SER A 151 -32.87 -11.76 -6.90
N ILE A 152 -32.81 -12.51 -5.80
CA ILE A 152 -32.35 -11.98 -4.51
C ILE A 152 -30.87 -11.57 -4.59
N ARG A 153 -30.03 -12.36 -5.25
CA ARG A 153 -28.61 -12.06 -5.47
C ARG A 153 -28.42 -10.78 -6.28
N ARG A 154 -29.08 -10.67 -7.45
CA ARG A 154 -29.03 -9.44 -8.27
C ARG A 154 -29.58 -8.23 -7.54
N GLY A 155 -30.69 -8.39 -6.82
CA GLY A 155 -31.25 -7.30 -6.02
C GLY A 155 -30.27 -6.80 -4.94
N HIS A 156 -29.45 -7.68 -4.36
CA HIS A 156 -28.39 -7.28 -3.45
C HIS A 156 -27.21 -6.59 -4.16
N ASP A 157 -26.85 -7.00 -5.38
CA ASP A 157 -25.83 -6.34 -6.19
C ASP A 157 -26.27 -4.93 -6.60
N ASP A 158 -27.49 -4.79 -7.15
CA ASP A 158 -28.07 -3.50 -7.56
C ASP A 158 -28.18 -2.52 -6.39
N LEU A 159 -28.56 -3.03 -5.21
CA LEU A 159 -28.61 -2.24 -3.99
C LEU A 159 -27.20 -1.81 -3.54
N GLY A 160 -26.20 -2.69 -3.65
CA GLY A 160 -24.80 -2.38 -3.36
C GLY A 160 -24.25 -1.30 -4.29
N ASP A 161 -24.54 -1.39 -5.59
CA ASP A 161 -24.12 -0.41 -6.60
C ASP A 161 -24.76 0.96 -6.34
N HIS A 162 -26.05 0.99 -5.98
CA HIS A 162 -26.71 2.23 -5.57
C HIS A 162 -26.11 2.85 -4.31
N TYR A 163 -25.74 2.04 -3.32
CA TYR A 163 -25.02 2.54 -2.14
C TYR A 163 -23.63 3.10 -2.49
N LEU A 164 -22.91 2.48 -3.43
CA LEU A 164 -21.64 3.02 -3.95
C LEU A 164 -21.83 4.38 -4.64
N ASP A 165 -22.87 4.52 -5.47
CA ASP A 165 -23.21 5.78 -6.15
C ASP A 165 -23.59 6.90 -5.17
N CYS A 166 -24.21 6.54 -4.04
CA CYS A 166 -24.52 7.45 -2.93
C CYS A 166 -23.30 7.77 -2.06
N GLY A 167 -22.24 6.96 -2.13
CA GLY A 167 -21.02 7.10 -1.31
C GLY A 167 -21.06 6.38 0.04
N ASP A 168 -22.03 5.52 0.30
CA ASP A 168 -22.12 4.73 1.53
C ASP A 168 -21.42 3.38 1.39
N LEU A 169 -20.11 3.39 1.64
CA LEU A 169 -19.25 2.22 1.49
C LEU A 169 -19.59 1.09 2.47
N VAL A 170 -20.02 1.43 3.69
CA VAL A 170 -20.27 0.44 4.75
C VAL A 170 -21.54 -0.36 4.45
N ASN A 171 -22.60 0.31 4.00
CA ASN A 171 -23.83 -0.38 3.64
C ASN A 171 -23.72 -1.11 2.29
N ALA A 172 -22.92 -0.60 1.34
CA ALA A 172 -22.55 -1.35 0.14
C ALA A 172 -21.89 -2.70 0.48
N LEU A 173 -20.88 -2.70 1.36
CA LEU A 173 -20.19 -3.91 1.78
C LEU A 173 -21.13 -4.94 2.43
N LYS A 174 -22.07 -4.48 3.27
CA LYS A 174 -23.10 -5.34 3.88
C LYS A 174 -24.02 -5.98 2.84
N CYS A 175 -24.37 -5.25 1.78
CA CYS A 175 -25.24 -5.77 0.72
C CYS A 175 -24.56 -6.91 -0.05
N TYR A 176 -23.31 -6.72 -0.51
CA TYR A 176 -22.56 -7.78 -1.18
C TYR A 176 -22.27 -8.97 -0.25
N SER A 177 -22.03 -8.71 1.04
CA SER A 177 -21.83 -9.78 2.03
C SER A 177 -23.06 -10.66 2.22
N ARG A 178 -24.27 -10.08 2.15
CA ARG A 178 -25.55 -10.80 2.21
C ARG A 178 -25.84 -11.58 0.92
N ALA A 179 -25.37 -11.10 -0.24
CA ALA A 179 -25.51 -11.80 -1.52
C ALA A 179 -24.85 -13.18 -1.51
N ARG A 180 -23.82 -13.38 -0.66
CA ARG A 180 -23.06 -14.63 -0.53
C ARG A 180 -23.90 -15.88 -0.34
N ASP A 181 -24.92 -15.81 0.52
CA ASP A 181 -25.72 -16.98 0.89
C ASP A 181 -26.63 -17.46 -0.27
N TYR A 182 -26.78 -16.62 -1.31
CA TYR A 182 -27.56 -16.88 -2.51
C TYR A 182 -26.69 -17.29 -3.72
N CYS A 183 -25.37 -17.40 -3.55
CA CYS A 183 -24.45 -17.87 -4.59
C CYS A 183 -24.56 -19.41 -4.75
N THR A 184 -24.91 -19.87 -5.96
CA THR A 184 -25.03 -21.29 -6.30
C THR A 184 -23.91 -21.82 -7.20
N SER A 185 -23.25 -20.94 -7.95
CA SER A 185 -22.17 -21.27 -8.89
C SER A 185 -20.87 -20.57 -8.49
N GLY A 186 -19.72 -21.14 -8.85
CA GLY A 186 -18.40 -20.50 -8.69
C GLY A 186 -18.33 -19.09 -9.31
N LYS A 187 -19.02 -18.86 -10.45
CA LYS A 187 -19.17 -17.52 -11.07
C LYS A 187 -19.78 -16.50 -10.11
N HIS A 188 -20.82 -16.90 -9.40
CA HIS A 188 -21.52 -16.01 -8.47
C HIS A 188 -20.61 -15.66 -7.29
N VAL A 189 -19.78 -16.60 -6.84
CA VAL A 189 -18.80 -16.38 -5.77
C VAL A 189 -17.71 -15.42 -6.23
N VAL A 190 -17.15 -15.61 -7.43
CA VAL A 190 -16.09 -14.76 -7.98
C VAL A 190 -16.57 -13.33 -8.20
N ASN A 191 -17.74 -13.13 -8.82
CA ASN A 191 -18.30 -11.79 -9.03
C ASN A 191 -18.59 -11.08 -7.71
N MET A 192 -19.15 -11.78 -6.73
CA MET A 192 -19.34 -11.24 -5.38
C MET A 192 -17.99 -10.86 -4.74
N CYS A 193 -16.96 -11.69 -4.86
CA CYS A 193 -15.62 -11.37 -4.35
C CYS A 193 -15.05 -10.12 -5.01
N LEU A 194 -15.22 -9.93 -6.32
CA LEU A 194 -14.77 -8.72 -7.03
C LEU A 194 -15.48 -7.45 -6.50
N ASN A 195 -16.79 -7.51 -6.28
CA ASN A 195 -17.54 -6.39 -5.70
C ASN A 195 -17.09 -6.07 -4.27
N VAL A 196 -16.87 -7.10 -3.44
CA VAL A 196 -16.34 -6.94 -2.08
C VAL A 196 -14.95 -6.33 -2.11
N ILE A 197 -14.07 -6.78 -3.01
CA ILE A 197 -12.71 -6.22 -3.19
C ILE A 197 -12.80 -4.74 -3.56
N LYS A 198 -13.65 -4.37 -4.54
CA LYS A 198 -13.86 -2.97 -4.96
C LYS A 198 -14.21 -2.06 -3.77
N VAL A 199 -15.19 -2.45 -2.96
CA VAL A 199 -15.58 -1.67 -1.76
C VAL A 199 -14.46 -1.67 -0.71
N SER A 200 -13.79 -2.79 -0.51
CA SER A 200 -12.73 -2.93 0.50
C SER A 200 -11.51 -2.07 0.18
N VAL A 201 -11.20 -1.86 -1.11
CA VAL A 201 -10.16 -0.92 -1.55
C VAL A 201 -10.55 0.51 -1.20
N TYR A 202 -11.80 0.93 -1.43
CA TYR A 202 -12.26 2.27 -1.04
C TYR A 202 -12.30 2.47 0.49
N LEU A 203 -12.50 1.41 1.26
CA LEU A 203 -12.38 1.41 2.72
C LEU A 203 -10.94 1.26 3.23
N GLN A 204 -9.95 1.13 2.33
CA GLN A 204 -8.54 0.89 2.64
C GLN A 204 -8.28 -0.34 3.53
N ASN A 205 -9.15 -1.35 3.47
CA ASN A 205 -8.97 -2.59 4.22
C ASN A 205 -8.24 -3.66 3.39
N TRP A 206 -6.91 -3.56 3.36
CA TRP A 206 -6.03 -4.35 2.49
C TRP A 206 -5.98 -5.84 2.85
N SER A 207 -6.06 -6.18 4.15
CA SER A 207 -6.09 -7.59 4.60
C SER A 207 -7.35 -8.32 4.12
N HIS A 208 -8.47 -7.61 4.09
CA HIS A 208 -9.75 -8.10 3.60
C HIS A 208 -9.71 -8.33 2.08
N VAL A 209 -9.06 -7.43 1.32
CA VAL A 209 -8.81 -7.59 -0.12
C VAL A 209 -8.05 -8.89 -0.40
N LEU A 210 -6.89 -9.10 0.26
CA LEU A 210 -6.06 -10.29 0.03
C LEU A 210 -6.81 -11.59 0.36
N SER A 211 -7.56 -11.60 1.47
CA SER A 211 -8.36 -12.76 1.87
C SER A 211 -9.41 -13.13 0.81
N TYR A 212 -10.06 -12.14 0.19
CA TYR A 212 -11.07 -12.37 -0.84
C TYR A 212 -10.47 -12.67 -2.21
N VAL A 213 -9.27 -12.18 -2.51
CA VAL A 213 -8.49 -12.62 -3.68
C VAL A 213 -8.19 -14.12 -3.55
N THR A 214 -7.57 -14.54 -2.44
CA THR A 214 -7.27 -15.97 -2.22
C THR A 214 -8.54 -16.83 -2.25
N LYS A 215 -9.65 -16.31 -1.69
CA LYS A 215 -10.94 -16.99 -1.76
C LYS A 215 -11.44 -17.15 -3.21
N ALA A 216 -11.37 -16.10 -4.02
CA ALA A 216 -11.78 -16.15 -5.42
C ALA A 216 -10.92 -17.14 -6.22
N GLU A 217 -9.60 -17.15 -6.00
CA GLU A 217 -8.67 -18.09 -6.65
C GLU A 217 -8.88 -19.54 -6.21
N SER A 218 -9.26 -19.77 -4.94
CA SER A 218 -9.52 -21.11 -4.40
C SER A 218 -10.88 -21.70 -4.76
N THR A 219 -11.75 -20.92 -5.43
CA THR A 219 -13.11 -21.37 -5.76
C THR A 219 -13.05 -22.47 -6.83
N PRO A 220 -13.69 -23.64 -6.62
CA PRO A 220 -13.74 -24.69 -7.62
C PRO A 220 -14.37 -24.18 -8.93
N ASP A 221 -13.91 -24.72 -10.06
CA ASP A 221 -14.22 -24.30 -11.44
C ASP A 221 -13.54 -23.00 -11.91
N PHE A 222 -12.75 -22.28 -11.10
CA PHE A 222 -12.02 -21.06 -11.51
C PHE A 222 -11.34 -21.12 -12.90
N PRO A 223 -10.61 -22.19 -13.30
CA PRO A 223 -10.01 -22.27 -14.63
C PRO A 223 -11.00 -22.51 -15.79
N ASP A 224 -12.20 -23.03 -15.54
CA ASP A 224 -13.14 -23.54 -16.56
C ASP A 224 -14.42 -22.69 -16.71
N LEU A 225 -14.62 -21.64 -15.90
CA LEU A 225 -15.90 -20.94 -15.81
C LEU A 225 -16.25 -20.10 -17.06
N HIS A 226 -15.31 -19.64 -17.87
CA HIS A 226 -15.59 -18.94 -19.13
C HIS A 226 -14.48 -19.22 -20.14
N GLY A 227 -14.80 -19.24 -21.44
CA GLY A 227 -13.80 -19.43 -22.51
C GLY A 227 -12.54 -18.60 -22.29
N LYS A 228 -11.39 -19.13 -22.75
CA LYS A 228 -10.02 -18.73 -22.39
C LYS A 228 -9.80 -17.22 -22.16
N ASP A 229 -10.46 -16.34 -22.93
CA ASP A 229 -10.27 -14.89 -22.90
C ASP A 229 -10.97 -14.19 -21.72
N ASN A 230 -12.20 -14.56 -21.35
CA ASN A 230 -12.92 -13.89 -20.25
C ASN A 230 -12.40 -14.29 -18.87
N ASN A 231 -11.81 -15.49 -18.74
CA ASN A 231 -11.19 -15.92 -17.50
C ASN A 231 -9.90 -15.11 -17.22
N GLN A 232 -9.12 -14.84 -18.26
CA GLN A 232 -7.89 -14.06 -18.16
C GLN A 232 -8.16 -12.61 -17.68
N ALA A 233 -9.31 -12.04 -18.01
CA ALA A 233 -9.72 -10.73 -17.51
C ALA A 233 -9.99 -10.70 -16.00
N ILE A 234 -10.64 -11.74 -15.47
CA ILE A 234 -10.91 -11.87 -14.04
C ILE A 234 -9.60 -12.12 -13.28
N ILE A 235 -8.73 -12.99 -13.81
CA ILE A 235 -7.41 -13.25 -13.25
C ILE A 235 -6.61 -11.95 -13.17
N THR A 236 -6.56 -11.18 -14.26
CA THR A 236 -5.88 -9.88 -14.28
C THR A 236 -6.45 -8.93 -13.23
N LYS A 237 -7.77 -8.81 -13.10
CA LYS A 237 -8.43 -8.00 -12.06
C LYS A 237 -8.02 -8.41 -10.64
N LEU A 238 -8.02 -9.70 -10.35
CA LEU A 238 -7.62 -10.24 -9.05
C LEU A 238 -6.14 -9.97 -8.76
N LYS A 239 -5.26 -10.16 -9.74
CA LYS A 239 -3.82 -9.90 -9.60
C LYS A 239 -3.51 -8.42 -9.40
N VAL A 240 -4.19 -7.54 -10.12
CA VAL A 240 -4.05 -6.08 -9.94
C VAL A 240 -4.55 -5.65 -8.56
N ALA A 241 -5.67 -6.19 -8.07
CA ALA A 241 -6.17 -5.92 -6.73
C ALA A 241 -5.24 -6.45 -5.63
N ALA A 242 -4.68 -7.64 -5.80
CA ALA A 242 -3.71 -8.23 -4.89
C ALA A 242 -2.42 -7.39 -4.85
N GLY A 243 -1.89 -7.01 -6.01
CA GLY A 243 -0.71 -6.16 -6.11
C GLY A 243 -0.90 -4.80 -5.45
N LEU A 244 -2.09 -4.20 -5.59
CA LEU A 244 -2.41 -2.94 -4.91
C LEU A 244 -2.46 -3.10 -3.39
N ALA A 245 -3.09 -4.17 -2.89
CA ALA A 245 -3.14 -4.44 -1.46
C ALA A 245 -1.74 -4.71 -0.86
N GLU A 246 -0.90 -5.45 -1.58
CA GLU A 246 0.48 -5.70 -1.15
C GLU A 246 1.35 -4.44 -1.19
N LEU A 247 1.16 -3.58 -2.19
CA LEU A 247 1.80 -2.26 -2.25
C LEU A 247 1.47 -1.45 -1.00
N ALA A 248 0.19 -1.34 -0.66
CA ALA A 248 -0.27 -0.61 0.51
C ALA A 248 0.30 -1.19 1.84
N THR A 249 0.43 -2.51 1.94
CA THR A 249 1.09 -3.17 3.09
C THR A 249 2.63 -3.17 3.04
N ARG A 250 3.23 -2.37 2.12
CA ARG A 250 4.69 -2.22 1.93
C ARG A 250 5.42 -3.51 1.53
N GLN A 251 4.71 -4.51 1.03
CA GLN A 251 5.28 -5.78 0.54
C GLN A 251 5.63 -5.68 -0.95
N TYR A 252 6.55 -4.79 -1.29
CA TYR A 252 6.87 -4.41 -2.69
C TYR A 252 7.28 -5.59 -3.58
N LYS A 253 8.00 -6.59 -3.03
CA LYS A 253 8.46 -7.74 -3.81
C LYS A 253 7.30 -8.64 -4.27
N MET A 254 6.31 -8.84 -3.40
CA MET A 254 5.11 -9.60 -3.77
C MET A 254 4.25 -8.78 -4.72
N ALA A 255 4.08 -7.49 -4.44
CA ALA A 255 3.29 -6.58 -5.27
C ALA A 255 3.80 -6.59 -6.73
N ALA A 256 5.12 -6.48 -6.92
CA ALA A 256 5.75 -6.60 -8.24
C ALA A 256 5.40 -7.92 -8.94
N ARG A 257 5.48 -9.06 -8.23
CA ARG A 257 5.16 -10.38 -8.82
C ARG A 257 3.70 -10.47 -9.25
N HIS A 258 2.77 -9.90 -8.50
CA HIS A 258 1.35 -9.88 -8.87
C HIS A 258 1.08 -8.96 -10.06
N PHE A 259 1.65 -7.74 -10.08
CA PHE A 259 1.49 -6.83 -11.23
C PHE A 259 2.10 -7.41 -12.52
N LEU A 260 3.24 -8.10 -12.43
CA LEU A 260 3.88 -8.72 -13.60
C LEU A 260 3.11 -9.92 -14.18
N GLN A 261 2.18 -10.51 -13.42
CA GLN A 261 1.29 -11.59 -13.88
C GLN A 261 0.04 -11.07 -14.60
N ALA A 262 -0.22 -9.76 -14.57
CA ALA A 262 -1.34 -9.14 -15.29
C ALA A 262 -1.11 -9.18 -16.81
N SER A 263 -2.19 -9.27 -17.58
CA SER A 263 -2.16 -9.16 -19.05
C SER A 263 -2.78 -7.84 -19.52
N LEU A 264 -2.13 -7.14 -20.45
CA LEU A 264 -2.57 -5.82 -20.91
C LEU A 264 -3.96 -5.86 -21.55
N ASP A 265 -4.23 -6.89 -22.37
CA ASP A 265 -5.47 -7.05 -23.14
C ASP A 265 -6.76 -7.03 -22.30
N HIS A 266 -6.64 -7.23 -20.99
CA HIS A 266 -7.78 -7.29 -20.07
C HIS A 266 -7.59 -6.44 -18.81
N CYS A 267 -6.67 -5.46 -18.85
CA CYS A 267 -6.33 -4.63 -17.71
C CYS A 267 -7.26 -3.41 -17.53
N ASP A 268 -8.31 -3.26 -18.35
CA ASP A 268 -9.28 -2.17 -18.25
C ASP A 268 -10.13 -2.30 -16.98
N CYS A 269 -9.62 -1.68 -15.92
CA CYS A 269 -10.21 -1.66 -14.59
C CYS A 269 -10.35 -0.21 -14.10
N PRO A 270 -11.20 0.62 -14.75
CA PRO A 270 -11.29 2.05 -14.46
C PRO A 270 -11.78 2.35 -13.02
N ASP A 271 -12.36 1.36 -12.36
CA ASP A 271 -12.76 1.43 -10.95
C ASP A 271 -11.61 1.28 -9.95
N LEU A 272 -10.44 0.77 -10.39
CA LEU A 272 -9.31 0.42 -9.54
C LEU A 272 -8.00 1.08 -10.00
N LEU A 273 -7.47 0.66 -11.14
CA LEU A 273 -6.17 1.06 -11.67
C LEU A 273 -6.19 1.10 -13.21
N SER A 274 -5.55 2.12 -13.78
CA SER A 274 -5.28 2.18 -15.22
C SER A 274 -4.14 1.21 -15.59
N PRO A 275 -4.06 0.76 -16.86
CA PRO A 275 -2.94 -0.07 -17.30
C PRO A 275 -1.58 0.65 -17.18
N GLY A 276 -1.53 1.97 -17.38
CA GLY A 276 -0.32 2.77 -17.16
C GLY A 276 0.15 2.74 -15.69
N ASN A 277 -0.80 2.83 -14.75
CA ASN A 277 -0.49 2.69 -13.32
C ASN A 277 0.04 1.30 -12.96
N VAL A 278 -0.50 0.24 -13.59
CA VAL A 278 0.00 -1.13 -13.38
C VAL A 278 1.45 -1.26 -13.87
N ALA A 279 1.77 -0.65 -15.01
CA ALA A 279 3.14 -0.58 -15.53
C ALA A 279 4.06 0.15 -14.54
N LEU A 280 3.62 1.32 -14.04
CA LEU A 280 4.37 2.15 -13.10
C LEU A 280 4.63 1.44 -11.77
N TYR A 281 3.58 0.92 -11.14
CA TYR A 281 3.68 0.28 -9.83
C TYR A 281 4.49 -1.02 -9.91
N GLY A 282 4.19 -1.86 -10.91
CA GLY A 282 4.92 -3.10 -11.15
C GLY A 282 6.40 -2.85 -11.47
N GLY A 283 6.69 -1.87 -12.33
CA GLY A 283 8.04 -1.52 -12.75
C GLY A 283 8.88 -0.93 -11.62
N LEU A 284 8.35 0.03 -10.85
CA LEU A 284 9.05 0.62 -9.70
C LEU A 284 9.27 -0.40 -8.58
N CYS A 285 8.26 -1.22 -8.24
CA CYS A 285 8.40 -2.26 -7.23
C CYS A 285 9.42 -3.33 -7.65
N ALA A 286 9.41 -3.74 -8.92
CA ALA A 286 10.41 -4.68 -9.45
C ALA A 286 11.82 -4.06 -9.43
N LEU A 287 11.95 -2.79 -9.84
CA LEU A 287 13.22 -2.06 -9.83
C LEU A 287 13.75 -1.79 -8.42
N ALA A 288 12.90 -1.79 -7.39
CA ALA A 288 13.31 -1.68 -5.99
C ALA A 288 13.66 -3.04 -5.34
N THR A 289 13.08 -4.16 -5.79
CA THR A 289 13.15 -5.43 -5.06
C THR A 289 13.73 -6.64 -5.79
N PHE A 290 13.70 -6.69 -7.13
CA PHE A 290 14.18 -7.85 -7.90
C PHE A 290 15.67 -7.81 -8.15
N ASP A 291 16.36 -8.94 -8.00
CA ASP A 291 17.78 -9.00 -8.35
C ASP A 291 18.00 -8.85 -9.88
N ARG A 292 19.27 -8.75 -10.30
CA ARG A 292 19.62 -8.55 -11.72
C ARG A 292 19.06 -9.66 -12.63
N HIS A 293 18.98 -10.89 -12.16
CA HIS A 293 18.49 -12.03 -12.92
C HIS A 293 16.96 -12.09 -12.95
N GLU A 294 16.29 -11.85 -11.82
CA GLU A 294 14.85 -11.71 -11.70
C GLU A 294 14.34 -10.59 -12.62
N LEU A 295 15.01 -9.43 -12.62
CA LEU A 295 14.65 -8.27 -13.45
C LEU A 295 14.80 -8.58 -14.95
N GLN A 296 15.88 -9.26 -15.34
CA GLN A 296 16.06 -9.71 -16.72
C GLN A 296 14.95 -10.69 -17.16
N LYS A 297 14.68 -11.71 -16.35
CA LYS A 297 13.75 -12.79 -16.70
C LYS A 297 12.28 -12.37 -16.64
N GLN A 298 11.88 -11.63 -15.60
CA GLN A 298 10.47 -11.35 -15.30
C GLN A 298 9.98 -10.01 -15.84
N VAL A 299 10.89 -9.06 -16.11
CA VAL A 299 10.52 -7.71 -16.60
C VAL A 299 10.97 -7.54 -18.05
N ILE A 300 12.28 -7.67 -18.32
CA ILE A 300 12.85 -7.35 -19.65
C ILE A 300 12.45 -8.39 -20.71
N PHE A 301 12.51 -9.68 -20.39
CA PHE A 301 12.16 -10.77 -21.31
C PHE A 301 10.70 -11.24 -21.21
N SER A 302 9.89 -10.63 -20.34
CA SER A 302 8.47 -10.94 -20.27
C SER A 302 7.73 -10.33 -21.44
N SER A 303 7.15 -11.16 -22.30
CA SER A 303 6.33 -10.70 -23.44
C SER A 303 5.08 -9.97 -22.97
N SER A 304 4.45 -10.40 -21.87
CA SER A 304 3.24 -9.79 -21.32
C SER A 304 3.53 -8.41 -20.74
N PHE A 305 4.60 -8.28 -19.94
CA PHE A 305 4.91 -7.00 -19.28
C PHE A 305 5.57 -5.98 -20.21
N LYS A 306 6.22 -6.44 -21.29
CA LYS A 306 6.77 -5.56 -22.31
C LYS A 306 5.71 -4.62 -22.90
N LEU A 307 4.48 -5.11 -23.11
CA LEU A 307 3.37 -4.31 -23.62
C LEU A 307 2.99 -3.17 -22.65
N PHE A 308 3.02 -3.43 -21.33
CA PHE A 308 2.81 -2.40 -20.31
C PHE A 308 3.93 -1.35 -20.31
N LEU A 309 5.18 -1.78 -20.48
CA LEU A 309 6.33 -0.87 -20.58
C LEU A 309 6.34 -0.01 -21.85
N GLU A 310 5.61 -0.40 -22.90
CA GLU A 310 5.44 0.43 -24.09
C GLU A 310 4.48 1.60 -23.86
N LEU A 311 3.55 1.49 -22.89
CA LEU A 311 2.70 2.61 -22.47
C LEU A 311 3.50 3.68 -21.72
N GLU A 312 4.48 3.27 -20.92
CA GLU A 312 5.30 4.15 -20.08
C GLU A 312 6.80 4.11 -20.49
N PRO A 313 7.17 4.80 -21.58
CA PRO A 313 8.52 4.70 -22.16
C PRO A 313 9.62 5.23 -21.23
N GLN A 314 9.34 6.24 -20.39
CA GLN A 314 10.31 6.77 -19.43
C GLN A 314 10.71 5.71 -18.40
N LEU A 315 9.74 4.95 -17.86
CA LEU A 315 9.99 3.88 -16.92
C LEU A 315 10.77 2.73 -17.56
N ARG A 316 10.42 2.38 -18.80
CA ARG A 316 11.15 1.39 -19.58
C ARG A 316 12.63 1.75 -19.71
N ASP A 317 12.92 3.00 -20.07
CA ASP A 317 14.30 3.49 -20.23
C ASP A 317 15.06 3.51 -18.90
N ILE A 318 14.40 3.82 -17.78
CA ILE A 318 14.98 3.71 -16.43
C ILE A 318 15.40 2.26 -16.15
N ILE A 319 14.51 1.29 -16.36
CA ILE A 319 14.78 -0.13 -16.11
C ILE A 319 15.96 -0.63 -16.97
N PHE A 320 16.00 -0.26 -18.27
CA PHE A 320 17.11 -0.62 -19.15
C PHE A 320 18.43 0.04 -18.73
N LYS A 321 18.44 1.34 -18.41
CA LYS A 321 19.66 2.03 -17.95
C LYS A 321 20.18 1.46 -16.63
N PHE A 322 19.29 1.08 -15.72
CA PHE A 322 19.66 0.38 -14.49
C PHE A 322 20.33 -0.97 -14.79
N TYR A 323 19.73 -1.76 -15.70
CA TYR A 323 20.30 -3.04 -16.11
C TYR A 323 21.64 -2.89 -16.84
N GLU A 324 21.83 -1.86 -17.66
CA GLU A 324 23.10 -1.54 -18.35
C GLU A 324 24.16 -0.90 -17.43
N SER A 325 23.88 -0.76 -16.13
CA SER A 325 24.77 -0.13 -15.14
C SER A 325 25.06 1.36 -15.41
N LYS A 326 24.16 2.06 -16.12
CA LYS A 326 24.23 3.51 -16.41
C LYS A 326 23.47 4.32 -15.36
N TYR A 327 23.94 4.29 -14.10
CA TYR A 327 23.20 4.81 -12.95
C TYR A 327 22.97 6.34 -12.97
N ALA A 328 23.92 7.15 -13.45
CA ALA A 328 23.77 8.60 -13.50
C ALA A 328 22.55 9.03 -14.34
N SER A 329 22.42 8.45 -15.53
CA SER A 329 21.30 8.69 -16.44
C SER A 329 20.00 8.05 -15.95
N CYS A 330 20.09 6.93 -15.24
CA CYS A 330 18.94 6.26 -14.62
C CYS A 330 18.32 7.12 -13.52
N LEU A 331 19.14 7.61 -12.58
CA LEU A 331 18.70 8.43 -11.45
C LEU A 331 18.17 9.78 -11.92
N LYS A 332 18.80 10.39 -12.92
CA LYS A 332 18.28 11.63 -13.51
C LYS A 332 16.86 11.45 -14.08
N LEU A 333 16.63 10.40 -14.87
CA LEU A 333 15.29 10.10 -15.37
C LEU A 333 14.29 9.78 -14.25
N LEU A 334 14.76 9.10 -13.20
CA LEU A 334 13.92 8.76 -12.05
C LEU A 334 13.49 10.02 -11.29
N ASP A 335 14.39 11.00 -11.11
CA ASP A 335 14.08 12.29 -10.50
C ASP A 335 13.12 13.12 -11.39
N GLU A 336 13.26 13.07 -12.72
CA GLU A 336 12.38 13.76 -13.66
C GLU A 336 10.91 13.28 -13.59
N ILE A 337 10.68 11.99 -13.33
CA ILE A 337 9.32 11.44 -13.21
C ILE A 337 8.74 11.54 -11.80
N LYS A 338 9.56 11.87 -10.80
CA LYS A 338 9.17 11.86 -9.38
C LYS A 338 7.96 12.73 -9.10
N ASP A 339 7.95 13.96 -9.59
CA ASP A 339 6.89 14.94 -9.33
C ASP A 339 5.53 14.45 -9.85
N ASN A 340 5.50 13.78 -11.01
CA ASN A 340 4.27 13.21 -11.57
C ASN A 340 3.78 12.00 -10.78
N ILE A 341 4.69 11.12 -10.34
CA ILE A 341 4.35 9.92 -9.56
C ILE A 341 3.78 10.34 -8.20
N LEU A 342 4.27 11.44 -7.64
CA LEU A 342 3.83 11.95 -6.36
C LEU A 342 2.39 12.50 -6.40
N LEU A 343 1.82 12.75 -7.57
CA LEU A 343 0.40 13.12 -7.70
C LEU A 343 -0.57 11.93 -7.69
N ASP A 344 -0.06 10.71 -7.56
CA ASP A 344 -0.88 9.51 -7.57
C ASP A 344 -1.17 8.99 -6.16
N ILE A 345 -2.47 8.84 -5.88
CA ILE A 345 -3.03 8.51 -4.56
C ILE A 345 -2.39 7.29 -3.87
N TYR A 346 -2.07 6.22 -4.61
CA TYR A 346 -1.65 4.96 -3.97
C TYR A 346 -0.14 4.80 -3.90
N ILE A 347 0.61 5.36 -4.85
CA ILE A 347 2.06 5.18 -4.89
C ILE A 347 2.81 6.28 -4.14
N ALA A 348 2.25 7.49 -4.04
CA ALA A 348 2.91 8.63 -3.43
C ALA A 348 3.49 8.36 -2.03
N PRO A 349 2.79 7.69 -1.09
CA PRO A 349 3.35 7.39 0.23
C PRO A 349 4.57 6.47 0.19
N HIS A 350 4.71 5.69 -0.89
CA HIS A 350 5.80 4.72 -1.07
C HIS A 350 6.97 5.26 -1.87
N VAL A 351 6.83 6.43 -2.54
CA VAL A 351 7.86 6.98 -3.43
C VAL A 351 9.21 7.12 -2.72
N ASN A 352 9.25 7.72 -1.54
CA ASN A 352 10.49 7.92 -0.80
C ASN A 352 11.17 6.58 -0.44
N VAL A 353 10.40 5.59 0.01
CA VAL A 353 10.93 4.27 0.37
C VAL A 353 11.46 3.55 -0.87
N LEU A 354 10.70 3.54 -1.96
CA LEU A 354 11.09 2.89 -3.21
C LEU A 354 12.33 3.55 -3.82
N TYR A 355 12.42 4.88 -3.82
CA TYR A 355 13.56 5.60 -4.38
C TYR A 355 14.84 5.34 -3.58
N THR A 356 14.75 5.34 -2.25
CA THR A 356 15.88 4.98 -1.37
C THR A 356 16.31 3.54 -1.62
N GLN A 357 15.38 2.59 -1.76
CA GLN A 357 15.71 1.20 -2.08
C GLN A 357 16.39 1.07 -3.45
N ILE A 358 15.86 1.70 -4.50
CA ILE A 358 16.45 1.68 -5.85
C ILE A 358 17.88 2.24 -5.81
N ARG A 359 18.09 3.36 -5.11
CA ARG A 359 19.40 4.00 -4.96
C ARG A 359 20.39 3.13 -4.22
N ASN A 360 20.01 2.56 -3.08
CA ASN A 360 20.84 1.66 -2.28
C ASN A 360 21.27 0.44 -3.11
N ARG A 361 20.35 -0.12 -3.90
CA ARG A 361 20.68 -1.25 -4.79
C ARG A 361 21.61 -0.87 -5.93
N ALA A 362 21.41 0.29 -6.54
CA ALA A 362 22.35 0.78 -7.54
C ALA A 362 23.77 0.90 -6.96
N LEU A 363 23.92 1.42 -5.73
CA LEU A 363 25.22 1.54 -5.04
C LEU A 363 25.86 0.17 -4.80
N ILE A 364 25.09 -0.79 -4.27
CA ILE A 364 25.57 -2.17 -4.05
C ILE A 364 26.00 -2.81 -5.37
N GLN A 365 25.18 -2.68 -6.41
CA GLN A 365 25.44 -3.28 -7.70
C GLN A 365 26.60 -2.63 -8.44
N TYR A 366 26.78 -1.31 -8.30
CA TYR A 366 27.93 -0.59 -8.81
C TYR A 366 29.22 -1.06 -8.15
N PHE A 367 29.23 -1.28 -6.84
CA PHE A 367 30.43 -1.67 -6.10
C PHE A 367 30.76 -3.17 -6.21
N SER A 368 29.75 -4.03 -6.45
CA SER A 368 29.89 -5.49 -6.49
C SER A 368 31.08 -6.05 -7.31
N PRO A 369 31.43 -5.52 -8.51
CA PRO A 369 32.57 -6.02 -9.28
C PRO A 369 33.95 -5.46 -8.86
N TYR A 370 34.03 -4.54 -7.88
CA TYR A 370 35.26 -3.84 -7.50
C TYR A 370 35.81 -4.32 -6.16
N LEU A 371 37.14 -4.56 -6.10
CA LEU A 371 37.87 -4.72 -4.83
C LEU A 371 38.23 -3.38 -4.19
N SER A 372 38.41 -2.35 -5.01
CA SER A 372 38.73 -0.99 -4.60
C SER A 372 38.10 -0.04 -5.61
N ALA A 373 37.37 0.97 -5.14
CA ALA A 373 36.67 1.94 -5.97
C ALA A 373 37.00 3.37 -5.53
N ASP A 374 37.27 4.24 -6.51
CA ASP A 374 37.46 5.68 -6.28
C ASP A 374 36.10 6.35 -6.01
N MET A 375 35.94 6.93 -4.83
CA MET A 375 34.69 7.57 -4.42
C MET A 375 34.37 8.82 -5.25
N ARG A 376 35.37 9.47 -5.85
CA ARG A 376 35.15 10.66 -6.70
C ARG A 376 34.40 10.28 -7.97
N ARG A 377 34.83 9.18 -8.61
CA ARG A 377 34.16 8.64 -9.80
C ARG A 377 32.79 8.08 -9.46
N MET A 378 32.66 7.43 -8.32
CA MET A 378 31.38 6.94 -7.82
C MET A 378 30.42 8.11 -7.57
N ALA A 379 30.85 9.20 -6.93
CA ALA A 379 30.01 10.36 -6.67
C ALA A 379 29.47 10.98 -7.97
N THR A 380 30.31 11.12 -9.00
CA THR A 380 29.89 11.55 -10.33
C THR A 380 28.88 10.60 -10.97
N ALA A 381 29.04 9.28 -10.80
CA ALA A 381 28.13 8.28 -11.34
C ALA A 381 26.74 8.26 -10.64
N PHE A 382 26.63 8.84 -9.45
CA PHE A 382 25.40 8.87 -8.63
C PHE A 382 24.82 10.28 -8.46
N ASN A 383 25.33 11.25 -9.22
CA ASN A 383 24.95 12.67 -9.18
C ASN A 383 25.00 13.26 -7.75
N ARG A 384 26.04 12.92 -6.98
CA ARG A 384 26.24 13.38 -5.60
C ARG A 384 27.59 14.04 -5.41
N THR A 385 27.72 14.77 -4.31
CA THR A 385 29.02 15.18 -3.79
C THR A 385 29.68 14.03 -3.03
N VAL A 386 31.01 14.05 -2.94
CA VAL A 386 31.78 13.05 -2.19
C VAL A 386 31.37 12.93 -0.71
N PRO A 387 31.15 14.01 0.05
CA PRO A 387 30.72 13.88 1.45
C PRO A 387 29.33 13.25 1.58
N GLU A 388 28.35 13.63 0.75
CA GLU A 388 27.02 12.98 0.77
C GLU A 388 27.11 11.49 0.45
N LEU A 389 27.95 11.11 -0.53
CA LEU A 389 28.17 9.71 -0.87
C LEU A 389 28.83 8.96 0.30
N GLU A 390 29.74 9.60 1.04
CA GLU A 390 30.38 9.01 2.21
C GLU A 390 29.37 8.68 3.31
N ASP A 391 28.42 9.57 3.57
CA ASP A 391 27.33 9.36 4.52
C ASP A 391 26.37 8.23 4.06
N GLU A 392 25.99 8.22 2.78
CA GLU A 392 25.15 7.16 2.18
C GLU A 392 25.85 5.78 2.28
N LEU A 393 27.15 5.71 1.95
CA LEU A 393 27.92 4.47 2.05
C LEU A 393 28.12 4.03 3.50
N MET A 394 28.29 4.96 4.43
CA MET A 394 28.39 4.66 5.85
C MET A 394 27.12 3.95 6.35
N GLN A 395 25.94 4.47 6.01
CA GLN A 395 24.66 3.83 6.34
C GLN A 395 24.57 2.40 5.76
N LEU A 396 24.92 2.22 4.48
CA LEU A 396 24.91 0.91 3.83
C LEU A 396 25.89 -0.11 4.44
N ILE A 397 27.03 0.36 4.96
CA ILE A 397 28.01 -0.48 5.67
C ILE A 397 27.49 -0.84 7.07
N LEU A 398 26.87 0.10 7.78
CA LEU A 398 26.28 -0.13 9.10
C LEU A 398 25.11 -1.14 9.03
N ASP A 399 24.26 -1.02 8.00
CA ASP A 399 23.17 -1.94 7.72
C ASP A 399 23.66 -3.32 7.22
N GLY A 400 24.96 -3.46 6.96
CA GLY A 400 25.58 -4.70 6.50
C GLY A 400 25.26 -5.08 5.06
N GLN A 401 24.67 -4.17 4.27
CA GLN A 401 24.36 -4.40 2.86
C GLN A 401 25.61 -4.33 1.98
N ILE A 402 26.61 -3.52 2.36
CA ILE A 402 27.91 -3.43 1.70
C ILE A 402 29.02 -3.84 2.68
N GLN A 403 29.80 -4.86 2.29
CA GLN A 403 30.99 -5.27 3.05
C GLN A 403 32.23 -4.50 2.57
N ALA A 404 32.37 -3.26 3.05
CA ALA A 404 33.47 -2.39 2.67
C ALA A 404 34.07 -1.59 3.85
N ARG A 405 35.17 -0.89 3.56
CA ARG A 405 35.87 0.05 4.43
C ARG A 405 36.14 1.33 3.65
N ILE A 406 35.77 2.47 4.24
CA ILE A 406 35.98 3.79 3.65
C ILE A 406 37.34 4.31 4.11
N ASP A 407 38.24 4.60 3.16
CA ASP A 407 39.43 5.42 3.39
C ASP A 407 39.06 6.88 3.09
N SER A 408 38.73 7.63 4.14
CA SER A 408 38.32 9.03 4.00
C SER A 408 39.47 9.96 3.61
N HIS A 409 40.73 9.59 3.88
CA HIS A 409 41.88 10.41 3.50
C HIS A 409 42.11 10.37 1.98
N ASN A 410 42.14 9.17 1.41
CA ASN A 410 42.37 9.00 -0.02
C ASN A 410 41.07 9.02 -0.85
N LYS A 411 39.90 8.99 -0.19
CA LYS A 411 38.56 8.90 -0.80
C LYS A 411 38.43 7.63 -1.67
N ILE A 412 38.82 6.50 -1.09
CA ILE A 412 38.76 5.18 -1.73
C ILE A 412 37.92 4.25 -0.87
N LEU A 413 37.03 3.50 -1.51
CA LEU A 413 36.23 2.45 -0.89
C LEU A 413 36.89 1.09 -1.15
N TYR A 414 37.34 0.41 -0.09
CA TYR A 414 37.94 -0.92 -0.18
C TYR A 414 36.94 -2.00 0.20
N ALA A 415 36.88 -3.07 -0.58
CA ALA A 415 36.09 -4.25 -0.24
C ALA A 415 36.72 -4.92 0.99
N LYS A 416 35.88 -5.26 1.98
CA LYS A 416 36.33 -5.97 3.16
C LYS A 416 36.42 -7.45 2.82
N ASP A 417 37.63 -7.97 2.71
CA ASP A 417 37.82 -9.42 2.68
C ASP A 417 37.62 -9.97 4.10
N VAL A 418 36.60 -10.80 4.26
CA VAL A 418 36.29 -11.43 5.53
C VAL A 418 36.75 -12.88 5.44
N ASP A 419 37.70 -13.27 6.29
CA ASP A 419 38.09 -14.67 6.38
C ASP A 419 36.89 -15.53 6.82
N GLN A 420 36.38 -16.31 5.87
CA GLN A 420 35.24 -17.21 6.05
C GLN A 420 35.51 -18.21 7.17
N ARG A 421 36.77 -18.64 7.34
CA ARG A 421 37.17 -19.58 8.39
C ARG A 421 36.98 -18.93 9.76
N SER A 422 37.64 -17.80 10.00
CA SER A 422 37.56 -17.06 11.27
C SER A 422 36.10 -16.77 11.66
N THR A 423 35.29 -16.28 10.70
CA THR A 423 33.86 -16.00 10.92
C THR A 423 33.07 -17.24 11.32
N THR A 424 33.33 -18.38 10.66
CA THR A 424 32.65 -19.65 10.96
C THR A 424 33.04 -20.17 12.35
N PHE A 425 34.32 -20.07 12.73
CA PHE A 425 34.79 -20.46 14.06
C PHE A 425 34.16 -19.60 15.15
N GLU A 426 34.18 -18.29 14.98
CA GLU A 426 33.61 -17.35 15.96
C GLU A 426 32.11 -17.56 16.14
N LYS A 427 31.36 -17.70 15.03
CA LYS A 427 29.93 -18.01 15.07
C LYS A 427 29.65 -19.36 15.75
N SER A 428 30.45 -20.38 15.46
CA SER A 428 30.30 -21.72 16.06
C SER A 428 30.57 -21.71 17.57
N ILE A 429 31.60 -20.99 18.01
CA ILE A 429 31.90 -20.80 19.44
C ILE A 429 30.77 -20.03 20.13
N GLY A 430 30.24 -19.00 19.49
CA GLY A 430 29.09 -18.23 20.00
C GLY A 430 27.84 -19.11 20.20
N VAL A 431 27.48 -19.91 19.20
CA VAL A 431 26.38 -20.89 19.29
C VAL A 431 26.65 -21.92 20.39
N GLY A 432 27.89 -22.42 20.51
CA GLY A 432 28.28 -23.36 21.56
C GLY A 432 28.11 -22.78 22.97
N LYS A 433 28.55 -21.53 23.19
CA LYS A 433 28.37 -20.84 24.48
C LYS A 433 26.90 -20.63 24.82
N GLU A 434 26.09 -20.19 23.85
CA GLU A 434 24.66 -19.98 24.06
C GLU A 434 23.93 -21.31 24.34
N TYR A 435 24.30 -22.38 23.64
CA TYR A 435 23.76 -23.72 23.89
C TYR A 435 24.08 -24.21 25.30
N GLN A 436 25.32 -24.03 25.77
CA GLN A 436 25.72 -24.37 27.13
C GLN A 436 24.93 -23.57 28.17
N ARG A 437 24.75 -22.26 27.94
CA ARG A 437 23.98 -21.38 28.82
C ARG A 437 22.52 -21.83 28.92
N ARG A 438 21.87 -22.08 27.78
CA ARG A 438 20.47 -22.56 27.72
C ARG A 438 20.30 -23.91 28.41
N THR A 439 21.22 -24.84 28.20
CA THR A 439 21.19 -26.15 28.86
C THR A 439 21.33 -26.02 30.38
N ARG A 440 22.26 -25.19 30.88
CA ARG A 440 22.40 -24.92 32.32
C ARG A 440 21.13 -24.30 32.92
N MET A 441 20.51 -23.34 32.22
CA MET A 441 19.25 -22.73 32.64
C MET A 441 18.10 -23.75 32.69
N LEU A 442 18.03 -24.65 31.70
CA LEU A 442 17.03 -25.72 31.65
C LEU A 442 17.19 -26.71 32.81
N ILE A 443 18.43 -27.13 33.10
CA ILE A 443 18.74 -28.00 34.23
C ILE A 443 18.35 -27.33 35.55
N LEU A 444 18.67 -26.04 35.72
CA LEU A 444 18.28 -25.28 36.91
C LEU A 444 16.76 -25.18 37.04
N ARG A 445 16.04 -24.92 35.93
CA ARG A 445 14.58 -24.89 35.92
C ARG A 445 13.98 -26.24 36.31
N ALA A 446 14.51 -27.34 35.79
CA ALA A 446 14.08 -28.69 36.15
C ALA A 446 14.32 -28.99 37.64
N ALA A 447 15.46 -28.55 38.20
CA ALA A 447 15.76 -28.68 39.61
C ALA A 447 14.80 -27.87 40.50
N MET A 448 14.48 -26.63 40.12
CA MET A 448 13.49 -25.79 40.83
C MET A 448 12.10 -26.43 40.81
N LEU A 449 11.66 -26.95 39.66
CA LEU A 449 10.37 -27.67 39.55
C LEU A 449 10.35 -28.93 40.42
N LYS A 450 11.42 -29.72 40.43
CA LYS A 450 11.54 -30.91 41.30
C LYS A 450 11.44 -30.57 42.78
N LYS A 451 11.91 -29.39 43.19
CA LYS A 451 11.84 -28.87 44.57
C LYS A 451 10.59 -28.02 44.85
N GLN A 452 9.65 -27.95 43.91
CA GLN A 452 8.41 -27.16 44.03
C GLN A 452 8.66 -25.66 44.29
N ILE A 453 9.81 -25.14 43.87
CA ILE A 453 10.12 -23.71 43.93
C ILE A 453 9.43 -23.04 42.75
N HIS A 454 8.23 -22.54 42.98
CA HIS A 454 7.45 -21.77 42.02
C HIS A 454 7.17 -20.38 42.58
N VAL A 455 7.25 -19.37 41.72
CA VAL A 455 6.75 -18.04 42.05
C VAL A 455 5.23 -18.16 42.09
N LYS A 456 4.65 -18.07 43.28
CA LYS A 456 3.21 -17.88 43.42
C LYS A 456 2.91 -16.48 42.92
N SER A 457 2.01 -16.37 41.93
CA SER A 457 1.44 -15.07 41.59
C SER A 457 0.90 -14.45 42.88
N PRO A 458 1.21 -13.18 43.19
CA PRO A 458 0.62 -12.53 44.35
C PRO A 458 -0.90 -12.64 44.21
N GLN A 459 -1.57 -13.16 45.25
CA GLN A 459 -3.01 -13.07 45.32
C GLN A 459 -3.34 -11.58 45.24
N ARG A 460 -3.99 -11.14 44.17
CA ARG A 460 -4.73 -9.89 44.22
C ARG A 460 -5.73 -10.07 45.36
N ASP A 461 -5.60 -9.28 46.41
CA ASP A 461 -6.57 -9.20 47.48
C ASP A 461 -7.94 -8.87 46.87
N ASN A 462 -8.71 -9.92 46.60
CA ASN A 462 -10.07 -9.83 46.12
C ASN A 462 -10.97 -9.71 47.35
N THR A 463 -11.01 -8.52 47.95
CA THR A 463 -12.23 -8.06 48.62
C THR A 463 -13.25 -7.69 47.56
N GLN A 464 -13.92 -8.71 47.00
CA GLN A 464 -15.34 -8.77 46.65
C GLN A 464 -15.59 -9.98 45.74
N GLY A 465 -16.51 -10.84 46.19
CA GLY A 465 -16.77 -12.15 45.61
C GLY A 465 -17.49 -12.16 44.27
N GLY A 466 -17.55 -13.36 43.69
CA GLY A 466 -18.39 -13.69 42.54
C GLY A 466 -17.68 -14.63 41.58
N GLU A 467 -18.16 -15.87 41.49
CA GLU A 467 -17.67 -16.98 40.68
C GLU A 467 -17.48 -16.66 39.20
N MET A 468 -16.37 -17.15 38.60
CA MET A 468 -16.41 -17.84 37.30
C MET A 468 -15.07 -18.52 37.00
N SER A 469 -15.02 -19.83 37.17
CA SER A 469 -13.93 -20.68 36.70
C SER A 469 -14.03 -20.82 35.17
N VAL A 470 -13.11 -20.21 34.43
CA VAL A 470 -12.89 -20.53 33.01
C VAL A 470 -11.54 -21.24 32.90
N ALA A 471 -11.58 -22.54 32.63
CA ALA A 471 -10.42 -23.35 32.32
C ALA A 471 -9.86 -22.97 30.93
N PRO A 472 -8.53 -22.88 30.73
CA PRO A 472 -7.96 -22.93 29.40
C PRO A 472 -7.72 -24.38 28.97
N ALA A 473 -8.08 -24.65 27.73
CA ALA A 473 -8.05 -25.95 27.07
C ALA A 473 -6.65 -26.56 26.94
N ASN A 474 -6.58 -27.87 27.16
CA ASN A 474 -5.46 -28.74 26.80
C ASN A 474 -5.21 -28.71 25.29
N SER A 475 -3.99 -28.37 24.88
CA SER A 475 -3.46 -28.71 23.55
C SER A 475 -2.91 -30.15 23.58
N SER A 476 -3.69 -31.09 23.07
CA SER A 476 -3.26 -32.48 22.81
C SER A 476 -2.31 -32.52 21.61
N LEU A 477 -1.03 -32.83 21.86
CA LEU A 477 -0.09 -33.30 20.84
C LEU A 477 -0.32 -34.80 20.63
N ALA A 478 -0.70 -35.16 19.42
CA ALA A 478 -0.86 -36.54 18.96
C ALA A 478 0.49 -37.29 19.04
N GLN A 479 0.47 -38.47 19.67
CA GLN A 479 1.53 -39.46 19.55
C GLN A 479 1.43 -40.15 18.19
N ARG A 480 2.56 -40.16 17.48
CA ARG A 480 2.84 -41.09 16.38
C ARG A 480 2.94 -42.51 16.95
N ASN A 481 2.27 -43.44 16.27
CA ASN A 481 2.84 -44.76 15.98
C ASN A 481 3.20 -44.77 14.51
#